data_AF-K6VMZ5-F1
#
_entry.id   AF-K6VMZ5-F1
#
_cell.length_a   1.000
_cell.length_b   1.000
_cell.length_c   1.000
_cell.angle_alpha   90.00
_cell.angle_beta   90.00
_cell.angle_gamma   90.00
#
_symmetry.space_group_name_H-M   'P 1'
#
loop_
_entity.id
_entity.type
_entity.pdbx_description
1 polymer ?
#
loop_
_entity_poly.entity_id
_entity_poly.type
_entity_poly.pdbx_seq_one_letter_code
_entity_poly.pdbx_strand_id
1 'polypeptide(L)'
;MVTADAFDRLSRREREILALIAAGRSNAGISDDLFVAQKTVESHIASILTKLDIPRSRSHNPRVLAVRAWCREVDCPRGDYAP
;
A
#
# COMPACT_ATOMS: atom_id res chain seq x y z
N MET A 1 12.80 2.63 -11.13
CA MET A 1 11.46 3.02 -11.59
C MET A 1 10.54 1.87 -11.26
N VAL A 2 9.42 2.10 -10.57
CA VAL A 2 8.42 1.05 -10.33
C VAL A 2 7.71 0.78 -11.66
N THR A 3 7.68 -0.46 -12.12
CA THR A 3 7.02 -0.87 -13.38
C THR A 3 5.60 -1.36 -13.11
N ALA A 4 4.71 -1.24 -14.10
CA ALA A 4 3.32 -1.71 -14.03
C ALA A 4 3.22 -3.16 -13.53
N ASP A 5 4.06 -4.04 -14.07
CA ASP A 5 4.15 -5.46 -13.72
C ASP A 5 4.50 -5.72 -12.24
N ALA A 6 5.12 -4.77 -11.54
CA ALA A 6 5.41 -4.90 -10.12
C ALA A 6 4.13 -4.98 -9.28
N PHE A 7 3.03 -4.34 -9.73
CA PHE A 7 1.73 -4.40 -9.08
C PHE A 7 1.01 -5.74 -9.33
N ASP A 8 1.27 -6.40 -10.47
CA ASP A 8 0.71 -7.72 -10.78
C ASP A 8 1.30 -8.83 -9.88
N ARG A 9 2.52 -8.63 -9.38
CA ARG A 9 3.19 -9.53 -8.42
C ARG A 9 2.64 -9.41 -7.00
N LEU A 10 1.78 -8.42 -6.74
CA LEU A 10 1.10 -8.27 -5.46
C LEU A 10 -0.08 -9.23 -5.38
N SER A 11 -0.11 -9.99 -4.29
CA SER A 11 -1.26 -10.80 -3.91
C SER A 11 -2.50 -9.92 -3.70
N ARG A 12 -3.67 -10.55 -3.71
CA ARG A 12 -4.94 -9.85 -3.47
C ARG A 12 -4.92 -9.05 -2.15
N ARG A 13 -4.41 -9.64 -1.06
CA ARG A 13 -4.31 -8.95 0.24
C ARG A 13 -3.33 -7.79 0.22
N GLU A 14 -2.22 -7.91 -0.49
CA GLU A 14 -1.26 -6.82 -0.63
C GLU A 14 -1.85 -5.64 -1.42
N ARG A 15 -2.65 -5.91 -2.45
CA ARG A 15 -3.38 -4.87 -3.20
C ARG A 15 -4.46 -4.19 -2.36
N GLU A 16 -5.23 -4.95 -1.58
CA GLU A 16 -6.22 -4.40 -0.64
C GLU A 16 -5.56 -3.48 0.40
N ILE A 17 -4.45 -3.92 0.99
CA ILE A 17 -3.68 -3.10 1.94
C ILE A 17 -3.15 -1.84 1.25
N LEU A 18 -2.60 -1.95 0.05
CA LEU A 18 -2.10 -0.79 -0.71
C LEU A 18 -3.22 0.21 -1.02
N ALA A 19 -4.42 -0.28 -1.35
CA ALA A 19 -5.60 0.56 -1.57
C ALA A 19 -6.03 1.32 -0.31
N LEU A 20 -6.04 0.66 0.84
CA LEU A 20 -6.36 1.32 2.11
C LEU A 20 -5.30 2.36 2.50
N ILE A 21 -4.02 2.09 2.23
CA ILE A 21 -2.94 3.07 2.43
C ILE A 21 -3.14 4.29 1.54
N ALA A 22 -3.54 4.08 0.28
CA ALA A 22 -3.83 5.17 -0.66
C ALA A 22 -5.06 5.98 -0.26
N ALA A 23 -6.05 5.35 0.38
CA ALA A 23 -7.18 6.02 1.02
C ALA A 23 -6.80 6.79 2.29
N GLY A 24 -5.53 6.77 2.72
CA GLY A 24 -5.04 7.50 3.88
C GLY A 24 -5.27 6.78 5.23
N ARG A 25 -5.61 5.48 5.21
CA ARG A 25 -5.83 4.71 6.44
C ARG A 25 -4.52 4.50 7.20
N SER A 26 -4.59 4.61 8.53
CA SER A 26 -3.48 4.28 9.43
C SER A 26 -3.31 2.76 9.57
N ASN A 27 -2.19 2.28 10.14
CA ASN A 27 -2.02 0.85 10.44
C ASN A 27 -3.15 0.29 11.31
N ALA A 28 -3.60 1.10 12.28
CA ALA A 28 -4.71 0.75 13.15
C ALA A 28 -6.03 0.64 12.37
N GLY A 29 -6.32 1.60 11.47
CA GLY A 29 -7.52 1.55 10.62
C GLY A 29 -7.49 0.35 9.67
N ILE A 30 -6.34 0.06 9.06
CA ILE A 30 -6.18 -1.11 8.19
C ILE A 30 -6.32 -2.42 8.98
N SER A 31 -5.78 -2.48 10.20
CA SER A 31 -5.93 -3.66 11.06
C SER A 31 -7.39 -3.92 11.42
N ASP A 32 -8.16 -2.85 11.65
CA ASP A 32 -9.58 -2.92 11.96
C ASP A 32 -10.39 -3.37 10.74
N ASP A 33 -10.18 -2.71 9.59
CA ASP A 33 -10.88 -3.00 8.33
C ASP A 33 -10.62 -4.45 7.83
N LEU A 34 -9.41 -4.99 8.10
CA LEU A 34 -9.01 -6.33 7.65
C LEU A 34 -9.07 -7.40 8.75
N PHE A 35 -9.46 -7.03 9.98
CA PHE A 35 -9.48 -7.92 11.15
C PHE A 35 -8.17 -8.69 11.39
N VAL A 36 -7.02 -8.01 11.23
CA VAL A 36 -5.68 -8.58 11.43
C VAL A 36 -4.87 -7.76 12.41
N ALA A 37 -3.88 -8.36 13.07
CA ALA A 37 -3.01 -7.59 13.96
C ALA A 37 -2.22 -6.49 13.21
N GLN A 38 -1.98 -5.35 13.86
CA GLN A 38 -1.17 -4.25 13.28
C GLN A 38 0.21 -4.74 12.82
N LYS A 39 0.84 -5.66 13.57
CA LYS A 39 2.11 -6.29 13.20
C LYS A 39 2.03 -7.08 11.89
N THR A 40 0.88 -7.71 11.61
CA THR A 40 0.62 -8.41 10.35
C THR A 40 0.53 -7.40 9.21
N VAL A 41 -0.18 -6.28 9.42
CA VAL A 41 -0.25 -5.18 8.45
C VAL A 41 1.14 -4.64 8.13
N GLU A 42 1.98 -4.39 9.14
CA GLU A 42 3.37 -3.95 8.97
C GLU A 42 4.22 -4.93 8.17
N SER A 43 4.06 -6.23 8.43
CA SER A 43 4.74 -7.28 7.67
C SER A 43 4.34 -7.25 6.19
N HIS A 44 3.03 -7.15 5.92
CA HIS A 44 2.54 -7.04 4.54
C HIS A 44 3.05 -5.77 3.85
N ILE A 45 3.10 -4.64 4.54
CA ILE A 45 3.66 -3.39 3.99
C ILE A 45 5.13 -3.58 3.64
N ALA A 46 5.92 -4.22 4.51
CA ALA A 46 7.32 -4.50 4.23
C ALA A 46 7.46 -5.39 2.98
N SER A 47 6.63 -6.43 2.83
CA SER A 47 6.60 -7.27 1.64
C SER A 47 6.23 -6.50 0.37
N ILE A 48 5.21 -5.63 0.44
CA ILE A 48 4.79 -4.77 -0.68
C ILE A 48 5.96 -3.88 -1.13
N LEU A 49 6.59 -3.16 -0.19
CA LEU A 49 7.68 -2.24 -0.51
C LEU A 49 8.86 -2.97 -1.15
N THR A 50 9.19 -4.16 -0.67
CA THR A 50 10.23 -5.02 -1.27
C THR A 50 9.84 -5.46 -2.69
N LYS A 51 8.59 -5.86 -2.92
CA LYS A 51 8.10 -6.29 -4.24
C LYS A 51 8.04 -5.15 -5.25
N LEU A 52 7.71 -3.94 -4.80
CA LEU A 52 7.70 -2.73 -5.61
C LEU A 52 9.10 -2.12 -5.80
N ASP A 53 10.14 -2.76 -5.26
CA ASP A 53 11.53 -2.29 -5.29
C ASP A 53 11.67 -0.85 -4.78
N ILE A 54 10.91 -0.50 -3.72
CA ILE A 54 10.92 0.83 -3.12
C ILE A 54 11.97 0.85 -2.02
N PRO A 55 13.10 1.56 -2.20
CA PRO A 55 14.13 1.64 -1.19
C PRO A 55 13.62 2.41 0.02
N ARG A 56 14.01 1.96 1.22
CA ARG A 56 13.80 2.75 2.43
C ARG A 56 14.69 3.98 2.37
N SER A 57 14.07 5.16 2.30
CA SER A 57 14.77 6.44 2.37
C SER A 57 14.52 7.09 3.72
N ARG A 58 15.52 7.82 4.25
CA ARG A 58 15.33 8.65 5.45
C ARG A 58 14.51 9.91 5.17
N SER A 59 14.51 10.39 3.92
CA SER A 59 13.88 11.65 3.53
C SER A 59 12.46 11.48 2.97
N HIS A 60 12.07 10.26 2.59
CA HIS A 60 10.77 9.99 1.99
C HIS A 60 10.08 8.84 2.73
N ASN A 61 8.78 9.01 2.98
CA ASN A 61 7.97 7.91 3.48
C ASN A 61 7.75 6.89 2.35
N PRO A 62 8.25 5.64 2.47
CA PRO A 62 8.17 4.65 1.40
C PRO A 62 6.73 4.27 1.06
N ARG A 63 5.78 4.43 2.00
CA ARG A 63 4.36 4.17 1.77
C ARG A 63 3.74 5.21 0.84
N VAL A 64 4.12 6.48 1.00
CA VAL A 64 3.69 7.57 0.10
C VAL A 64 4.26 7.36 -1.30
N LEU A 65 5.50 6.87 -1.42
CA LEU A 65 6.08 6.51 -2.71
C LEU A 65 5.31 5.36 -3.37
N ALA A 66 4.93 4.34 -2.60
CA ALA A 66 4.12 3.22 -3.10
C ALA A 66 2.76 3.68 -3.61
N VAL A 67 2.06 4.53 -2.84
CA VAL A 67 0.77 5.11 -3.25
C VAL A 67 0.91 5.95 -4.51
N ARG A 68 1.91 6.83 -4.59
CA ARG A 68 2.13 7.67 -5.78
C ARG A 68 2.45 6.85 -7.03
N ALA A 69 3.18 5.74 -6.88
CA ALA A 69 3.43 4.81 -7.97
C ALA A 69 2.13 4.09 -8.38
N TRP A 70 1.31 3.70 -7.41
CA TRP A 70 0.04 3.02 -7.62
C TRP A 70 -1.00 3.89 -8.33
N CYS A 71 -1.23 5.12 -7.87
CA CYS A 71 -2.19 6.06 -8.47
C CYS A 71 -1.82 6.52 -9.90
N ARG A 72 -0.57 6.30 -10.34
CA ARG A 72 -0.16 6.55 -11.73
C ARG A 72 -0.56 5.40 -12.66
N GLU A 73 -0.70 4.20 -12.11
CA GLU A 73 -0.94 2.96 -12.86
C GLU A 73 -2.44 2.60 -12.87
N VAL A 74 -3.07 2.65 -11.70
CA VAL A 74 -4.52 2.51 -11.57
C VAL A 74 -5.12 3.88 -11.37
N ASP A 75 -6.10 4.21 -12.23
CA ASP A 75 -6.98 5.36 -12.06
C ASP A 75 -7.57 5.28 -10.65
N CYS A 76 -6.97 6.04 -9.72
CA CYS A 76 -7.23 5.85 -8.31
C CYS A 76 -8.69 6.22 -8.07
N PRO A 77 -9.51 5.37 -7.42
CA PRO A 77 -10.83 5.80 -7.00
C PRO A 77 -10.64 7.01 -6.09
N ARG A 78 -11.06 8.19 -6.59
CA ARG A 78 -10.98 9.46 -5.88
C ARG A 78 -12.01 9.43 -4.75
N GLY A 79 -11.67 8.76 -3.65
CA GLY A 79 -12.16 9.16 -2.33
C GLY A 79 -13.56 8.74 -1.89
N ASP A 80 -14.08 7.56 -2.29
CA ASP A 80 -15.41 7.12 -1.82
C ASP A 80 -15.40 6.06 -0.69
N TYR A 81 -14.25 5.81 -0.03
CA TYR A 81 -14.16 4.87 1.09
C TYR A 81 -14.09 5.59 2.45
N ALA A 82 -15.14 6.36 2.76
CA ALA A 82 -15.44 6.85 4.10
C ALA A 82 -16.76 6.22 4.58
N PRO A 83 -16.82 5.56 5.75
CA PRO A 83 -18.02 5.56 6.57
C PRO A 83 -18.16 6.91 7.31
#